data_AF-A0A395IWN9-F1
#
_entry.id   AF-A0A395IWN9-F1
#
_cell.length_a   1.000
_cell.length_b   1.000
_cell.length_c   1.000
_cell.angle_alpha   90.00
_cell.angle_beta   90.00
_cell.angle_gamma   90.00
#
_symmetry.space_group_name_H-M   'P 1'
#
loop_
_entity.id
_entity.type
_entity.pdbx_description
1 polymer ?
#
loop_
_entity_poly.entity_id
_entity_poly.type
_entity_poly.pdbx_seq_one_letter_code
_entity_poly.pdbx_strand_id
1 'polypeptide(L)'
;MKLDAAALKALNLILTERWSKTMSLYGLLNHCKTPVGSRLLAQWLKQPLMSLEEIEKRQQLVEAFVEDQELRQSIQEEHMKSIPDLYRLAKRFQKKLANLEDVVRAYQVVIRIPGFVDTLEAVMDEKYRIALDEAYTTKLRECSEHLEIGRVG
;
A
#
# COMPACT_ATOMS: atom_id res chain seq x y z
N MET A 1 12.56 16.71 3.71
CA MET A 1 13.75 17.21 2.98
C MET A 1 13.34 17.67 1.59
N LYS A 2 13.81 18.81 1.07
CA LYS A 2 13.60 19.18 -0.35
C LYS A 2 14.85 18.76 -1.13
N LEU A 3 14.68 17.87 -2.10
CA LEU A 3 15.73 17.48 -3.03
C LEU A 3 15.59 18.31 -4.30
N ASP A 4 16.70 18.88 -4.78
CA ASP A 4 16.74 19.57 -6.06
C ASP A 4 16.93 18.57 -7.22
N ALA A 5 16.73 19.04 -8.45
CA ALA A 5 16.83 18.19 -9.63
C ALA A 5 18.24 17.59 -9.81
N ALA A 6 19.28 18.31 -9.37
CA ALA A 6 20.66 17.84 -9.43
C ALA A 6 20.89 16.66 -8.47
N ALA A 7 20.44 16.75 -7.22
CA ALA A 7 20.54 15.64 -6.27
C ALA A 7 19.74 14.41 -6.71
N LEU A 8 18.52 14.61 -7.24
CA LEU A 8 17.69 13.51 -7.77
C LEU A 8 18.42 12.73 -8.87
N LYS A 9 19.15 13.43 -9.75
CA LYS A 9 19.93 12.84 -10.83
C LYS A 9 21.22 12.21 -10.33
N ALA A 10 21.96 12.89 -9.45
CA ALA A 10 23.24 12.39 -8.93
C ALA A 10 23.08 11.09 -8.12
N LEU A 11 21.96 10.97 -7.40
CA LEU A 11 21.62 9.79 -6.59
C LEU A 11 20.80 8.73 -7.37
N ASN A 12 20.52 8.96 -8.66
CA ASN A 12 19.75 8.06 -9.51
C ASN A 12 18.43 7.61 -8.86
N LEU A 13 17.71 8.53 -8.23
CA LEU A 13 16.57 8.18 -7.37
C LEU A 13 15.36 7.67 -8.17
N ILE A 14 15.18 8.13 -9.41
CA ILE A 14 14.02 7.82 -10.24
C ILE A 14 14.50 7.27 -11.59
N LEU A 15 13.77 6.29 -12.14
CA LEU A 15 14.01 5.81 -13.50
C LEU A 15 13.89 6.94 -14.52
N THR A 16 14.86 7.02 -15.42
CA THR A 16 14.75 7.80 -16.65
C THR A 16 14.72 6.84 -17.84
N GLU A 17 14.17 7.27 -18.98
CA GLU A 17 13.87 6.42 -20.15
C GLU A 17 15.07 5.64 -20.71
N ARG A 18 16.30 6.02 -20.35
CA ARG A 18 17.54 5.39 -20.83
C ARG A 18 18.09 4.29 -19.89
N TRP A 19 17.46 4.04 -18.75
CA TRP A 19 18.04 3.28 -17.65
C TRP A 19 17.36 1.92 -17.50
N SER A 20 18.14 0.86 -17.27
CA SER A 20 17.57 -0.43 -16.88
C SER A 20 16.92 -0.32 -15.48
N LYS A 21 15.97 -1.19 -15.16
CA LYS A 21 15.23 -1.12 -13.88
C LYS A 21 16.17 -1.09 -12.66
N THR A 22 17.29 -1.80 -12.69
CA THR A 22 18.24 -1.87 -11.57
C THR A 22 19.21 -0.69 -11.48
N MET A 23 19.23 0.21 -12.46
CA MET A 23 20.15 1.36 -12.44
C MET A 23 19.63 2.54 -11.59
N SER A 24 18.40 2.50 -11.07
CA SER A 24 17.87 3.54 -10.18
C SER A 24 17.44 2.97 -8.84
N LEU A 25 17.50 3.78 -7.78
CA LEU A 25 17.04 3.36 -6.45
C LEU A 25 15.55 2.98 -6.47
N TYR A 26 14.73 3.75 -7.19
CA TYR A 26 13.32 3.41 -7.38
C TYR A 26 13.14 2.03 -7.99
N GLY A 27 13.83 1.72 -9.10
CA GLY A 27 13.65 0.43 -9.75
C GLY A 27 14.28 -0.74 -9.00
N LEU A 28 15.27 -0.50 -8.13
CA LEU A 28 15.81 -1.48 -7.20
C LEU A 28 14.83 -1.80 -6.05
N LEU A 29 14.17 -0.79 -5.47
CA LEU A 29 13.31 -0.95 -4.30
C LEU A 29 11.85 -1.25 -4.64
N ASN A 30 11.37 -0.86 -5.83
CA ASN A 30 9.96 -0.96 -6.18
C ASN A 30 9.54 -2.40 -6.52
N HIS A 31 9.14 -3.12 -5.49
CA HIS A 31 8.45 -4.41 -5.57
C HIS A 31 6.97 -4.32 -5.17
N CYS A 32 6.39 -3.11 -5.18
CA CYS A 32 4.98 -2.91 -4.86
C CYS A 32 4.10 -3.64 -5.87
N LYS A 33 3.01 -4.27 -5.39
CA LYS A 33 2.09 -5.02 -6.24
C LYS A 33 0.94 -4.18 -6.82
N THR A 34 0.72 -2.97 -6.29
CA THR A 34 -0.33 -2.07 -6.76
C THR A 34 0.25 -0.79 -7.36
N PRO A 35 -0.38 -0.21 -8.40
CA PRO A 35 0.07 1.07 -8.99
C PRO A 35 0.05 2.24 -8.00
N VAL A 36 -0.87 2.22 -7.03
CA VAL A 36 -0.90 3.22 -5.95
C VAL A 36 0.35 3.10 -5.07
N GLY A 37 0.74 1.87 -4.67
CA GLY A 37 1.95 1.63 -3.89
C GLY A 37 3.22 2.06 -4.62
N SER A 38 3.37 1.71 -5.91
CA SER A 38 4.52 2.15 -6.71
C SER A 38 4.59 3.68 -6.86
N ARG A 39 3.46 4.38 -6.92
CA ARG A 39 3.42 5.86 -6.91
C ARG A 39 3.82 6.43 -5.56
N LEU A 40 3.35 5.84 -4.47
CA LEU A 40 3.68 6.26 -3.11
C LEU A 40 5.17 6.09 -2.81
N LEU A 41 5.78 4.96 -3.19
CA LEU A 41 7.22 4.75 -3.03
C LEU A 41 8.03 5.78 -3.83
N ALA A 42 7.63 6.06 -5.07
CA ALA A 42 8.28 7.11 -5.87
C ALA A 42 8.19 8.49 -5.19
N GLN A 43 7.08 8.78 -4.52
CA GLN A 43 6.92 10.01 -3.74
C GLN A 43 7.83 10.01 -2.51
N TRP A 44 7.89 8.92 -1.74
CA TRP A 44 8.73 8.81 -0.55
C TRP A 44 10.21 9.00 -0.85
N LEU A 45 10.71 8.45 -1.97
CA LEU A 45 12.10 8.65 -2.40
C LEU A 45 12.41 10.12 -2.74
N LYS A 46 11.44 10.86 -3.28
CA LYS A 46 11.58 12.29 -3.59
C LYS A 46 11.41 13.19 -2.37
N GLN A 47 10.70 12.71 -1.36
CA GLN A 47 10.31 13.47 -0.18
C GLN A 47 10.66 12.70 1.10
N PRO A 48 11.97 12.61 1.44
CA PRO A 48 12.38 12.01 2.70
C PRO A 48 11.74 12.73 3.89
N LEU A 49 11.32 11.92 4.87
CA LEU A 49 10.81 12.40 6.15
C LEU A 49 11.90 13.15 6.93
N MET A 50 11.47 14.09 7.77
CA MET A 50 12.34 14.85 8.68
C MET A 50 11.97 14.66 10.15
N SER A 51 10.80 14.10 10.43
CA SER A 51 10.37 13.79 11.80
C SER A 51 10.94 12.44 12.20
N LEU A 52 11.63 12.39 13.34
CA LEU A 52 12.16 11.15 13.89
C LEU A 52 11.03 10.15 14.18
N GLU A 53 9.95 10.62 14.80
CA GLU A 53 8.78 9.81 15.14
C GLU A 53 8.15 9.14 13.89
N GLU A 54 8.01 9.89 12.79
CA GLU A 54 7.48 9.34 11.53
C GLU A 54 8.44 8.34 10.88
N ILE A 55 9.75 8.55 11.03
CA ILE A 55 10.77 7.62 10.54
C ILE A 55 10.70 6.31 11.34
N GLU A 56 10.68 6.40 12.66
CA GLU A 56 10.59 5.25 13.57
C GLU A 56 9.29 4.48 13.35
N LYS A 57 8.15 5.17 13.22
CA LYS A 57 6.87 4.54 12.90
C LYS A 57 6.92 3.73 11.60
N ARG A 58 7.52 4.29 10.54
CA ARG A 58 7.71 3.54 9.28
C ARG A 58 8.66 2.37 9.45
N GLN A 59 9.73 2.52 10.21
CA GLN A 59 10.69 1.45 10.47
C GLN A 59 10.06 0.32 11.27
N GLN A 60 9.24 0.61 12.27
CA GLN A 60 8.51 -0.39 13.05
C GLN A 60 7.53 -1.18 12.17
N LEU A 61 6.84 -0.52 11.24
CA LEU A 61 5.98 -1.20 10.27
C LEU A 61 6.78 -2.11 9.34
N VAL A 62 7.94 -1.65 8.86
CA VAL A 62 8.82 -2.48 8.02
C VAL A 62 9.34 -3.68 8.81
N GLU A 63 9.79 -3.46 10.05
CA GLU A 63 10.29 -4.50 10.96
C GLU A 63 9.24 -5.59 11.20
N ALA A 64 7.98 -5.21 11.44
CA ALA A 64 6.86 -6.15 11.56
C ALA A 64 6.76 -7.10 10.36
N PHE A 65 6.84 -6.57 9.14
CA PHE A 65 6.83 -7.38 7.94
C PHE A 65 8.15 -8.11 7.69
N VAL A 66 9.29 -7.70 8.26
CA VAL A 66 10.58 -8.39 8.09
C VAL A 66 10.64 -9.63 8.99
N GLU A 67 10.28 -9.46 10.26
CA GLU A 67 10.29 -10.50 11.29
C GLU A 67 9.22 -11.57 11.01
N ASP A 68 8.04 -11.18 10.51
CA ASP A 68 6.98 -12.12 10.15
C ASP A 68 6.97 -12.39 8.63
N GLN A 69 7.66 -13.46 8.23
CA GLN A 69 7.74 -13.88 6.83
C GLN A 69 6.39 -14.36 6.29
N GLU A 70 5.59 -15.07 7.08
CA GLU A 70 4.30 -15.60 6.63
C GLU A 70 3.33 -14.46 6.37
N LEU A 71 3.23 -13.50 7.30
CA LEU A 71 2.47 -12.26 7.12
C LEU A 71 2.87 -11.56 5.82
N ARG A 72 4.17 -11.32 5.64
CA ARG A 72 4.69 -10.62 4.46
C ARG A 72 4.33 -11.33 3.16
N GLN A 73 4.47 -12.66 3.12
CA GLN A 73 4.14 -13.45 1.93
C GLN A 73 2.64 -13.43 1.64
N SER A 74 1.79 -13.65 2.64
CA SER A 74 0.33 -13.62 2.50
C SER A 74 -0.15 -12.26 2.01
N ILE A 75 0.31 -11.17 2.64
CA ILE A 75 -0.03 -9.80 2.19
C ILE A 75 0.48 -9.54 0.77
N GLN A 76 1.73 -9.89 0.47
CA GLN A 76 2.35 -9.54 -0.80
C GLN A 76 1.81 -10.37 -1.98
N GLU A 77 1.66 -11.68 -1.81
CA GLU A 77 1.41 -12.61 -2.92
C GLU A 77 -0.07 -12.97 -3.07
N GLU A 78 -0.85 -12.95 -2.00
CA GLU A 78 -2.29 -13.25 -2.05
C GLU A 78 -3.10 -11.95 -2.12
N HIS A 79 -2.99 -11.12 -1.09
CA HIS A 79 -3.88 -9.98 -0.92
C HIS A 79 -3.59 -8.84 -1.89
N MET A 80 -2.38 -8.29 -1.88
CA MET A 80 -2.04 -7.07 -2.63
C MET A 80 -2.06 -7.27 -4.15
N LYS A 81 -1.87 -8.49 -4.66
CA LYS A 81 -2.02 -8.81 -6.08
C LYS A 81 -3.46 -8.73 -6.57
N SER A 82 -4.42 -8.98 -5.69
CA SER A 82 -5.84 -8.99 -6.03
C SER A 82 -6.47 -7.58 -6.07
N ILE A 83 -5.76 -6.57 -5.57
CA ILE A 83 -6.25 -5.20 -5.48
C ILE A 83 -6.04 -4.46 -6.81
N PRO A 84 -7.11 -4.01 -7.50
CA PRO A 84 -6.99 -3.23 -8.72
C PRO A 84 -6.52 -1.80 -8.41
N ASP A 85 -6.30 -0.97 -9.44
CA ASP A 85 -6.03 0.46 -9.24
C ASP A 85 -7.30 1.18 -8.72
N LEU A 86 -7.46 1.19 -7.40
CA LEU A 86 -8.59 1.81 -6.70
C LEU A 86 -8.73 3.30 -7.00
N TYR A 87 -7.62 4.01 -7.22
CA TYR A 87 -7.65 5.43 -7.57
C TYR A 87 -8.29 5.63 -8.94
N ARG A 88 -7.90 4.82 -9.93
CA ARG A 88 -8.52 4.85 -11.27
C ARG A 88 -9.99 4.44 -11.21
N LEU A 89 -10.32 3.43 -10.42
CA LEU A 89 -11.69 2.94 -10.24
C LEU A 89 -12.58 4.03 -9.64
N ALA A 90 -12.17 4.64 -8.52
CA ALA A 90 -12.88 5.75 -7.87
C ALA A 90 -13.10 6.93 -8.82
N LYS A 91 -12.10 7.29 -9.63
CA LYS A 91 -12.21 8.37 -10.62
C LYS A 91 -13.24 8.07 -11.71
N ARG A 92 -13.43 6.80 -12.10
CA ARG A 92 -14.48 6.40 -13.07
C ARG A 92 -15.88 6.55 -12.46
N PHE A 93 -16.05 6.15 -11.21
CA PHE A 93 -17.31 6.35 -10.46
C PHE A 93 -17.66 7.84 -10.32
N GLN A 94 -16.70 8.66 -9.88
CA GLN A 94 -16.90 10.12 -9.75
C GLN A 94 -17.31 10.79 -11.07
N LYS A 95 -16.77 10.31 -12.19
CA LYS A 95 -17.09 10.82 -13.53
C LYS A 95 -18.38 10.23 -14.13
N LYS A 96 -19.09 9.35 -13.41
CA LYS A 96 -20.26 8.60 -13.92
C LYS A 96 -19.96 7.81 -15.21
N LEU A 97 -18.72 7.35 -15.35
CA LEU A 97 -18.25 6.53 -16.49
C LEU A 97 -18.04 5.07 -16.09
N ALA A 98 -18.38 4.69 -14.86
CA ALA A 98 -18.24 3.34 -14.36
C ALA A 98 -19.29 2.42 -15.01
N ASN A 99 -18.85 1.24 -15.45
CA ASN A 99 -19.73 0.21 -16.00
C ASN A 99 -19.95 -0.92 -14.96
N LEU A 100 -20.72 -1.95 -15.34
CA LEU A 100 -20.97 -3.09 -14.46
C LEU A 100 -19.69 -3.80 -14.02
N GLU A 101 -18.71 -3.92 -14.92
CA GLU A 101 -17.41 -4.53 -14.62
C GLU A 101 -16.65 -3.75 -13.53
N ASP A 102 -16.70 -2.43 -13.55
CA ASP A 102 -16.12 -1.58 -12.50
C ASP A 102 -16.80 -1.82 -11.14
N VAL A 103 -18.13 -2.03 -11.12
CA VAL A 103 -18.89 -2.38 -9.91
C VAL A 103 -18.46 -3.75 -9.39
N VAL A 104 -18.35 -4.76 -10.27
CA VAL A 104 -17.90 -6.10 -9.87
C VAL A 104 -16.48 -6.05 -9.31
N ARG A 105 -15.57 -5.28 -9.92
CA ARG A 105 -14.20 -5.11 -9.40
C ARG A 105 -14.19 -4.43 -8.03
N ALA A 106 -15.03 -3.42 -7.81
CA ALA A 106 -15.16 -2.80 -6.50
C ALA A 106 -15.67 -3.82 -5.47
N TYR A 107 -16.73 -4.55 -5.79
CA TYR A 107 -17.28 -5.61 -4.94
C TYR A 107 -16.24 -6.68 -4.58
N GLN A 108 -15.45 -7.12 -5.57
CA GLN A 108 -14.36 -8.09 -5.37
C GLN A 108 -13.30 -7.62 -4.36
N VAL A 109 -13.07 -6.31 -4.26
CA VAL A 109 -12.16 -5.76 -3.24
C VAL A 109 -12.83 -5.81 -1.88
N VAL A 110 -14.09 -5.38 -1.79
CA VAL A 110 -14.86 -5.35 -0.52
C VAL A 110 -14.91 -6.71 0.14
N ILE A 111 -15.24 -7.77 -0.61
CA ILE A 111 -15.35 -9.13 -0.04
C ILE A 111 -14.00 -9.71 0.44
N ARG A 112 -12.88 -9.10 0.06
CA ARG A 112 -11.53 -9.52 0.48
C ARG A 112 -11.02 -8.78 1.71
N ILE A 113 -11.64 -7.65 2.07
CA ILE A 113 -11.21 -6.84 3.23
C ILE A 113 -11.16 -7.68 4.51
N PRO A 114 -12.15 -8.54 4.85
CA PRO A 114 -12.09 -9.34 6.06
C PRO A 114 -10.84 -10.25 6.12
N GLY A 115 -10.57 -11.01 5.04
CA GLY A 115 -9.38 -11.86 5.00
C GLY A 115 -8.06 -11.08 5.04
N PHE A 116 -8.04 -9.84 4.52
CA PHE A 116 -6.90 -8.93 4.65
C PHE A 116 -6.66 -8.54 6.12
N VAL A 117 -7.74 -8.21 6.84
CA VAL A 117 -7.71 -7.84 8.26
C VAL A 117 -7.28 -9.04 9.10
N ASP A 118 -7.87 -10.21 8.89
CA ASP A 118 -7.52 -11.45 9.61
C ASP A 118 -6.03 -11.78 9.48
N THR A 119 -5.47 -11.58 8.30
CA THR A 119 -4.04 -11.82 8.04
C THR A 119 -3.14 -10.84 8.81
N LEU A 120 -3.53 -9.56 8.92
CA LEU A 120 -2.78 -8.57 9.70
C LEU A 120 -2.91 -8.80 11.21
N GLU A 121 -4.02 -9.37 11.67
CA GLU A 121 -4.28 -9.64 13.10
C GLU A 121 -3.63 -10.93 13.60
N ALA A 122 -3.27 -11.84 12.69
CA ALA A 122 -2.58 -13.09 13.01
C ALA A 122 -1.15 -12.89 13.54
N VAL A 123 -0.64 -11.66 13.56
CA VAL A 123 0.70 -11.32 14.04
C VAL A 123 0.82 -11.59 15.54
N MET A 124 1.78 -12.44 15.92
CA MET A 124 1.92 -12.92 17.29
C MET A 124 2.60 -11.91 18.25
N ASP A 125 3.45 -11.02 17.74
CA ASP A 125 4.18 -10.07 18.58
C ASP A 125 3.33 -8.81 18.85
N GLU A 126 3.00 -8.60 20.12
CA GLU A 126 2.22 -7.48 20.62
C GLU A 126 2.79 -6.11 20.21
N LYS A 127 4.13 -5.98 20.14
CA LYS A 127 4.81 -4.74 19.74
C LYS A 127 4.39 -4.31 18.33
N TYR A 128 4.27 -5.27 17.41
CA TYR A 128 3.93 -4.99 16.01
C TYR A 128 2.42 -4.88 15.81
N ARG A 129 1.63 -5.62 16.59
CA ARG A 129 0.17 -5.57 16.55
C ARG A 129 -0.36 -4.15 16.73
N ILE A 130 0.10 -3.43 17.76
CA ILE A 130 -0.33 -2.05 18.02
C ILE A 130 -0.04 -1.13 16.83
N ALA A 131 1.16 -1.21 16.26
CA ALA A 131 1.56 -0.38 15.12
C ALA A 131 0.75 -0.71 13.86
N LEU A 132 0.51 -1.99 13.59
CA LEU A 132 -0.31 -2.45 12.47
C LEU A 132 -1.79 -2.06 12.65
N ASP A 133 -2.28 -2.08 13.88
CA ASP A 133 -3.65 -1.73 14.20
C ASP A 133 -3.95 -0.26 13.95
N GLU A 134 -3.07 0.61 14.47
CA GLU A 134 -3.18 2.05 14.28
C GLU A 134 -2.99 2.45 12.80
N ALA A 135 -2.06 1.77 12.11
CA ALA A 135 -1.77 2.07 10.71
C ALA A 135 -2.88 1.60 9.78
N TYR A 136 -3.36 0.36 9.96
CA TYR A 136 -4.13 -0.38 8.96
C TYR A 136 -5.44 -1.01 9.48
N THR A 137 -5.40 -1.92 10.47
CA THR A 137 -6.57 -2.79 10.77
C THR A 137 -7.78 -1.98 11.24
N THR A 138 -7.59 -0.98 12.11
CA THR A 138 -8.68 -0.13 12.63
C THR A 138 -9.47 0.51 11.49
N LYS A 139 -8.76 1.13 10.53
CA LYS A 139 -9.37 1.80 9.37
C LYS A 139 -10.06 0.82 8.43
N LEU A 140 -9.45 -0.36 8.25
CA LEU A 140 -10.01 -1.40 7.38
C LEU A 140 -11.27 -2.02 7.99
N ARG A 141 -11.32 -2.22 9.32
CA ARG A 141 -12.53 -2.68 10.02
C ARG A 141 -13.67 -1.66 9.89
N GLU A 142 -13.40 -0.38 10.17
CA GLU A 142 -14.39 0.69 9.98
C GLU A 142 -14.96 0.68 8.56
N CYS A 143 -14.10 0.52 7.55
CA CYS A 143 -14.55 0.42 6.16
C CYS A 143 -15.36 -0.86 5.90
N SER A 144 -14.95 -2.00 6.44
CA SER A 144 -15.66 -3.28 6.29
C SER A 144 -17.07 -3.20 6.90
N GLU A 145 -17.19 -2.69 8.13
CA GLU A 145 -18.46 -2.53 8.83
C GLU A 145 -19.42 -1.62 8.06
N HIS A 146 -18.94 -0.49 7.54
CA HIS A 146 -19.75 0.41 6.72
C HIS A 146 -20.26 -0.24 5.42
N LEU A 147 -19.51 -1.18 4.86
CA LEU A 147 -19.87 -1.87 3.62
C LEU A 147 -20.78 -3.09 3.85
N GLU A 148 -20.76 -3.68 5.05
CA GLU A 148 -21.68 -4.77 5.43
C GLU A 148 -23.10 -4.31 5.74
N ILE A 149 -23.31 -3.03 6.06
CA ILE A 149 -24.65 -2.45 6.28
C ILE A 149 -25.56 -2.59 5.03
N GLY A 150 -25.00 -2.88 3.84
CA GLY A 150 -25.76 -3.19 2.63
C GLY A 150 -26.22 -4.64 2.47
N ARG A 151 -25.86 -5.57 3.38
CA ARG A 151 -26.30 -6.99 3.34
C ARG A 151 -27.65 -7.26 4.03
N VAL A 152 -28.25 -6.26 4.66
CA VAL A 152 -29.59 -6.35 5.26
C VAL A 152 -30.58 -5.59 4.37
N GLY A 153 -31.04 -6.24 3.31
CA GLY A 153 -32.02 -5.69 2.36
C GLY A 153 -32.49 -6.71 1.36
#